data_AF-A0A1A7VK92-F1
#
_entry.id   AF-A0A1A7VK92-F1
#
_cell.length_a   1.000
_cell.length_b   1.000
_cell.length_c   1.000
_cell.angle_alpha   90.00
_cell.angle_beta   90.00
_cell.angle_gamma   90.00
#
_symmetry.space_group_name_H-M   'P 1'
#
loop_
_entity.id
_entity.type
_entity.pdbx_description
1 polymer ?
#
loop_
_entity_poly.entity_id
_entity_poly.type
_entity_poly.pdbx_seq_one_letter_code
_entity_poly.pdbx_strand_id
1 'polypeptide(L)'
;MFNYESILINEDAVSEMTIEDVKKLKPYWNVQIANFKESPNEPVFTLLQMAILLNKKTIVGYLLARRGLDINALSRNNQTALMIACEKKVPLDWIEAILKKGGDLGINIKDDFDETALDKCVYNSKAYQLLLKYGAIENKNTMRMKDDMAKQSKYGESLWLNVCGCGTRYYK
;
A
#
# COMPACT_ATOMS: atom_id res chain seq x y z
N MET A 1 -30.29 -12.81 -9.19
CA MET A 1 -28.85 -12.65 -8.89
C MET A 1 -28.52 -11.18 -9.05
N PHE A 2 -28.14 -10.49 -7.98
CA PHE A 2 -27.72 -9.10 -8.08
C PHE A 2 -26.32 -9.08 -8.69
N ASN A 3 -26.17 -8.44 -9.84
CA ASN A 3 -24.90 -8.40 -10.56
C ASN A 3 -23.98 -7.39 -9.84
N TYR A 4 -23.02 -7.88 -9.06
CA TYR A 4 -22.13 -7.04 -8.26
C TYR A 4 -21.12 -6.25 -9.12
N GLU A 5 -21.04 -6.56 -10.41
CA GLU A 5 -20.15 -5.92 -11.39
C GLU A 5 -20.57 -4.48 -11.76
N SER A 6 -21.78 -4.03 -11.41
CA SER A 6 -22.34 -2.75 -11.88
C SER A 6 -22.23 -1.56 -10.91
N ILE A 7 -21.55 -1.71 -9.76
CA ILE A 7 -21.25 -0.58 -8.85
C ILE A 7 -19.74 -0.40 -8.76
N LEU A 8 -19.10 -0.21 -9.90
CA LEU A 8 -17.72 0.26 -9.92
C LEU A 8 -17.73 1.75 -9.59
N ILE A 9 -16.99 2.14 -8.55
CA ILE A 9 -16.86 3.52 -8.10
C ILE A 9 -15.45 3.99 -8.48
N ASN A 10 -15.40 4.97 -9.37
CA ASN A 10 -14.13 5.55 -9.81
C ASN A 10 -13.54 6.45 -8.69
N GLU A 11 -12.26 6.78 -8.82
CA GLU A 11 -11.56 7.64 -7.85
C GLU A 11 -12.25 8.99 -7.62
N ASP A 12 -12.76 9.60 -8.70
CA ASP A 12 -13.44 10.90 -8.66
C ASP A 12 -14.69 10.83 -7.78
N ALA A 13 -15.48 9.76 -7.92
CA ALA A 13 -16.68 9.55 -7.13
C ALA A 13 -16.34 9.34 -5.64
N VAL A 14 -15.23 8.65 -5.31
CA VAL A 14 -14.76 8.56 -3.92
C VAL A 14 -14.21 9.90 -3.42
N SER A 15 -13.64 10.70 -4.30
CA SER A 15 -13.10 12.01 -3.96
C SER A 15 -14.19 13.01 -3.53
N GLU A 16 -15.36 12.97 -4.16
CA GLU A 16 -16.50 13.85 -3.86
C GLU A 16 -17.46 13.26 -2.82
N MET A 17 -17.23 12.02 -2.40
CA MET A 17 -18.16 11.27 -1.55
C MET A 17 -18.36 11.92 -0.18
N THR A 18 -19.63 12.03 0.24
CA THR A 18 -19.99 12.48 1.59
C THR A 18 -20.15 11.30 2.55
N ILE A 19 -20.19 11.58 3.86
CA ILE A 19 -20.46 10.54 4.88
C ILE A 19 -21.83 9.89 4.67
N GLU A 20 -22.81 10.63 4.14
CA GLU A 20 -24.15 10.11 3.83
C GLU A 20 -24.08 8.99 2.79
N ASP A 21 -23.25 9.18 1.76
CA ASP A 21 -23.09 8.21 0.67
C ASP A 21 -22.33 6.97 1.16
N VAL A 22 -21.31 7.17 2.00
CA VAL A 22 -20.62 6.07 2.69
C VAL A 22 -21.59 5.21 3.52
N LYS A 23 -22.61 5.82 4.16
CA LYS A 23 -23.65 5.06 4.88
C LYS A 23 -24.49 4.20 3.94
N LYS A 24 -24.87 4.72 2.77
CA LYS A 24 -25.65 3.98 1.76
C LYS A 24 -24.86 2.78 1.25
N LEU A 25 -23.54 2.91 1.15
CA LEU A 25 -22.63 1.85 0.71
C LEU A 25 -22.30 0.80 1.78
N LYS A 26 -22.97 0.82 2.95
CA LYS A 26 -22.74 -0.15 4.04
C LYS A 26 -22.71 -1.63 3.61
N PRO A 27 -23.58 -2.12 2.71
CA PRO A 27 -23.53 -3.50 2.25
C PRO A 27 -22.27 -3.84 1.45
N TYR A 28 -21.62 -2.83 0.87
CA TYR A 28 -20.50 -2.97 -0.06
C TYR A 28 -19.14 -2.60 0.54
N TRP A 29 -19.07 -2.25 1.83
CA TRP A 29 -17.80 -1.84 2.47
C TRP A 29 -16.67 -2.86 2.35
N ASN A 30 -17.01 -4.15 2.32
CA ASN A 30 -16.05 -5.25 2.25
C ASN A 30 -15.88 -5.80 0.83
N VAL A 31 -16.56 -5.20 -0.16
CA VAL A 31 -16.51 -5.63 -1.55
C VAL A 31 -15.47 -4.79 -2.28
N GLN A 32 -14.76 -5.42 -3.20
CA GLN A 32 -13.86 -4.74 -4.13
C GLN A 32 -14.71 -4.01 -5.17
N ILE A 33 -14.94 -2.71 -4.96
CA ILE A 33 -15.83 -1.89 -5.81
C ILE A 33 -15.15 -0.64 -6.37
N ALA A 34 -13.96 -0.26 -5.86
CA ALA A 34 -13.33 1.01 -6.23
C ALA A 34 -12.15 0.80 -7.19
N ASN A 35 -12.03 1.62 -8.23
CA ASN A 35 -10.90 1.59 -9.16
C ASN A 35 -10.41 3.01 -9.51
N PHE A 36 -9.23 3.10 -10.12
CA PHE A 36 -8.71 4.37 -10.64
C PHE A 36 -9.28 4.69 -12.03
N LYS A 37 -9.44 3.66 -12.88
CA LYS A 37 -9.93 3.80 -14.25
C LYS A 37 -10.85 2.64 -14.61
N GLU A 38 -11.78 2.88 -15.53
CA GLU A 38 -12.64 1.88 -16.16
C GLU A 38 -11.84 1.02 -17.15
N SER A 39 -10.88 0.25 -16.64
CA SER A 39 -10.12 -0.72 -17.43
C SER A 39 -10.15 -2.08 -16.73
N PRO A 40 -10.27 -3.18 -17.49
CA PRO A 40 -10.41 -4.53 -16.94
C PRO A 40 -9.17 -5.01 -16.18
N ASN A 41 -8.02 -4.35 -16.35
CA ASN A 41 -6.76 -4.71 -15.71
C ASN A 41 -6.39 -3.81 -14.53
N GLU A 42 -7.25 -2.85 -14.16
CA GLU A 42 -6.96 -1.97 -13.04
C GLU A 42 -7.18 -2.68 -11.70
N PRO A 43 -6.36 -2.34 -10.68
CA PRO A 43 -6.54 -2.87 -9.34
C PRO A 43 -7.86 -2.36 -8.77
N VAL A 44 -8.65 -3.31 -8.28
CA VAL A 44 -9.91 -3.01 -7.59
C VAL A 44 -9.66 -3.05 -6.08
N PHE A 45 -10.09 -2.00 -5.41
CA PHE A 45 -9.89 -1.75 -3.99
C PHE A 45 -11.21 -1.79 -3.24
N THR A 46 -11.12 -2.05 -1.94
CA THR A 46 -12.25 -1.81 -1.03
C THR A 46 -12.41 -0.31 -0.76
N LEU A 47 -13.59 0.09 -0.28
CA LEU A 47 -13.88 1.50 0.01
C LEU A 47 -12.88 2.11 1.01
N LEU A 48 -12.47 1.33 2.02
CA LEU A 48 -11.47 1.76 3.00
C LEU A 48 -10.10 2.00 2.34
N GLN A 49 -9.64 1.05 1.52
CA GLN A 49 -8.35 1.15 0.84
C GLN A 49 -8.30 2.37 -0.08
N MET A 50 -9.36 2.61 -0.85
CA MET A 50 -9.44 3.80 -1.71
C MET A 50 -9.47 5.10 -0.91
N ALA A 51 -10.19 5.14 0.21
CA ALA A 51 -10.19 6.30 1.10
C ALA A 51 -8.79 6.58 1.70
N ILE A 52 -8.01 5.54 1.97
CA ILE A 52 -6.61 5.66 2.42
C ILE A 52 -5.73 6.21 1.29
N LEU A 53 -5.88 5.68 0.06
CA LEU A 53 -5.16 6.13 -1.14
C LEU A 53 -5.40 7.61 -1.44
N LEU A 54 -6.66 8.05 -1.33
CA LEU A 54 -7.07 9.44 -1.56
C LEU A 54 -6.86 10.36 -0.34
N ASN A 55 -6.27 9.84 0.74
CA ASN A 55 -6.02 10.57 1.99
C ASN A 55 -7.28 11.23 2.60
N LYS A 56 -8.44 10.56 2.49
CA LYS A 56 -9.74 11.07 2.94
C LYS A 56 -9.97 10.79 4.44
N LYS A 57 -9.37 11.62 5.29
CA LYS A 57 -9.37 11.43 6.75
C LYS A 57 -10.76 11.23 7.36
N THR A 58 -11.74 12.00 6.90
CA THR A 58 -13.12 11.94 7.38
C THR A 58 -13.77 10.58 7.09
N ILE A 59 -13.59 10.07 5.87
CA ILE A 59 -14.12 8.77 5.44
C ILE A 59 -13.40 7.63 6.16
N VAL A 60 -12.06 7.68 6.22
CA VAL A 60 -11.26 6.67 6.93
C VAL A 60 -11.65 6.60 8.40
N GLY A 61 -11.71 7.73 9.10
CA GLY A 61 -12.12 7.78 10.50
C GLY A 61 -13.55 7.26 10.70
N TYR A 62 -14.47 7.61 9.80
CA TYR A 62 -15.85 7.10 9.86
C TYR A 62 -15.91 5.58 9.67
N LEU A 63 -15.25 5.04 8.66
CA LEU A 63 -15.23 3.60 8.37
C LEU A 63 -14.60 2.81 9.52
N LEU A 64 -13.43 3.24 10.01
CA LEU A 64 -12.73 2.59 11.12
C LEU A 64 -13.53 2.63 12.43
N ALA A 65 -14.39 3.63 12.64
CA ALA A 65 -15.26 3.69 13.81
C ALA A 65 -16.47 2.74 13.74
N ARG A 66 -16.82 2.20 12.56
CA ARG A 66 -18.06 1.42 12.36
C ARG A 66 -17.83 -0.07 12.52
N ARG A 67 -18.82 -0.77 13.09
CA ARG A 67 -18.84 -2.23 13.20
C ARG A 67 -19.25 -2.86 11.85
N GLY A 68 -18.69 -4.01 11.51
CA GLY A 68 -18.98 -4.75 10.27
C GLY A 68 -18.03 -4.48 9.10
N LEU A 69 -17.11 -3.52 9.24
CA LEU A 69 -16.00 -3.34 8.31
C LEU A 69 -14.95 -4.42 8.53
N ASP A 70 -14.64 -5.15 7.46
CA ASP A 70 -13.51 -6.09 7.41
C ASP A 70 -12.24 -5.32 7.05
N ILE A 71 -11.33 -5.24 8.02
CA ILE A 71 -10.08 -4.49 7.92
C ILE A 71 -9.02 -5.28 7.14
N ASN A 72 -9.14 -6.61 7.14
CA ASN A 72 -8.22 -7.51 6.49
C ASN A 72 -8.68 -7.87 5.06
N ALA A 73 -9.72 -7.20 4.57
CA ALA A 73 -10.19 -7.37 3.21
C ALA A 73 -9.05 -7.08 2.22
N LEU A 74 -8.91 -7.99 1.26
CA LEU A 74 -7.85 -7.95 0.26
C LEU A 74 -8.31 -7.17 -0.97
N SER A 75 -7.40 -6.38 -1.55
CA SER A 75 -7.57 -5.82 -2.89
C SER A 75 -7.41 -6.91 -3.95
N ARG A 76 -7.65 -6.57 -5.22
CA ARG A 76 -7.38 -7.48 -6.35
C ARG A 76 -5.92 -7.97 -6.41
N ASN A 77 -4.98 -7.19 -5.88
CA ASN A 77 -3.54 -7.52 -5.83
C ASN A 77 -3.15 -8.22 -4.52
N ASN A 78 -4.13 -8.79 -3.81
CA ASN A 78 -3.96 -9.38 -2.48
C ASN A 78 -3.38 -8.41 -1.41
N GLN A 79 -3.57 -7.10 -1.60
CA GLN A 79 -3.07 -6.11 -0.64
C GLN A 79 -4.10 -5.85 0.47
N THR A 80 -3.63 -5.75 1.71
CA THR A 80 -4.44 -5.32 2.85
C THR A 80 -4.45 -3.80 2.99
N ALA A 81 -5.42 -3.25 3.74
CA ALA A 81 -5.45 -1.82 4.06
C ALA A 81 -4.17 -1.32 4.76
N LEU A 82 -3.54 -2.20 5.54
CA LEU A 82 -2.31 -1.91 6.27
C LEU A 82 -1.10 -1.77 5.35
N MET A 83 -0.99 -2.63 4.31
CA MET A 83 0.06 -2.52 3.29
C MET A 83 -0.01 -1.18 2.57
N ILE A 84 -1.22 -0.81 2.10
CA ILE A 84 -1.46 0.44 1.38
C ILE A 84 -1.17 1.65 2.28
N ALA A 85 -1.55 1.58 3.56
CA ALA A 85 -1.24 2.62 4.54
C ALA A 85 0.28 2.83 4.68
N CYS A 86 1.06 1.75 4.74
CA CYS A 86 2.51 1.84 4.80
C CYS A 86 3.15 2.36 3.51
N GLU A 87 2.70 1.88 2.36
CA GLU A 87 3.20 2.31 1.05
C GLU A 87 2.97 3.82 0.83
N LYS A 88 1.78 4.32 1.18
CA LYS A 88 1.41 5.75 1.05
C LYS A 88 1.95 6.63 2.17
N LYS A 89 2.67 6.06 3.16
CA LYS A 89 3.23 6.80 4.30
C LYS A 89 2.17 7.63 5.03
N VAL A 90 1.00 7.03 5.26
CA VAL A 90 -0.12 7.72 5.92
C VAL A 90 0.20 8.01 7.39
N PRO A 91 -0.56 8.90 8.06
CA PRO A 91 -0.35 9.20 9.46
C PRO A 91 -0.40 7.96 10.36
N LEU A 92 0.45 7.93 11.38
CA LEU A 92 0.54 6.82 12.33
C LEU A 92 -0.81 6.52 13.00
N ASP A 93 -1.61 7.56 13.25
CA ASP A 93 -2.94 7.45 13.86
C ASP A 93 -3.84 6.48 13.08
N TRP A 94 -3.71 6.41 11.75
CA TRP A 94 -4.51 5.51 10.92
C TRP A 94 -4.02 4.08 11.04
N ILE A 95 -2.70 3.88 11.03
CA ILE A 95 -2.08 2.58 11.20
C ILE A 95 -2.45 2.02 12.58
N GLU A 96 -2.37 2.84 13.64
CA GLU A 96 -2.83 2.47 14.97
C GLU A 96 -4.31 2.14 15.01
N ALA A 97 -5.16 2.94 14.35
CA ALA A 97 -6.60 2.70 14.33
C ALA A 97 -6.95 1.39 13.62
N ILE A 98 -6.27 1.08 12.50
CA ILE A 98 -6.39 -0.18 11.75
C ILE A 98 -5.96 -1.35 12.62
N LEU A 99 -4.80 -1.26 13.28
CA LEU A 99 -4.28 -2.31 14.16
C LEU A 99 -5.20 -2.56 15.36
N LYS A 100 -5.66 -1.51 16.07
CA LYS A 100 -6.60 -1.62 17.20
C LYS A 100 -7.93 -2.29 16.82
N LYS A 101 -8.29 -2.24 15.54
CA LYS A 101 -9.53 -2.78 15.00
C LYS A 101 -9.46 -4.26 14.62
N GLY A 102 -8.30 -4.91 14.73
CA GLY A 102 -8.08 -6.30 14.31
C GLY A 102 -7.23 -6.45 13.05
N GLY A 103 -6.57 -5.38 12.59
CA GLY A 103 -5.64 -5.43 11.46
C GLY A 103 -4.35 -6.20 11.75
N ASP A 104 -4.08 -6.52 13.02
CA ASP A 104 -2.99 -7.38 13.46
C ASP A 104 -3.13 -8.83 12.95
N LEU A 105 -4.36 -9.33 12.80
CA LEU A 105 -4.62 -10.67 12.27
C LEU A 105 -4.13 -10.85 10.82
N GLY A 106 -4.16 -9.77 10.03
CA GLY A 106 -3.73 -9.75 8.64
C GLY A 106 -2.31 -9.20 8.43
N ILE A 107 -1.54 -8.94 9.49
CA ILE A 107 -0.27 -8.21 9.42
C ILE A 107 0.80 -8.91 8.60
N ASN A 108 0.76 -10.25 8.59
CA ASN A 108 1.70 -11.13 7.90
C ASN A 108 1.15 -11.71 6.59
N ILE A 109 -0.02 -11.22 6.14
CA ILE A 109 -0.50 -11.53 4.80
C ILE A 109 0.53 -10.99 3.80
N LYS A 110 0.70 -11.71 2.70
CA LYS A 110 1.58 -11.33 1.61
C LYS A 110 0.74 -10.94 0.41
N ASP A 111 1.18 -9.90 -0.29
CA ASP A 111 0.59 -9.51 -1.57
C ASP A 111 1.10 -10.41 -2.71
N ASP A 112 0.68 -10.11 -3.95
CA ASP A 112 1.12 -10.84 -5.14
C ASP A 112 2.64 -10.77 -5.39
N PHE A 113 3.35 -9.84 -4.74
CA PHE A 113 4.79 -9.69 -4.81
C PHE A 113 5.52 -10.40 -3.66
N ASP A 114 4.81 -11.22 -2.87
CA ASP A 114 5.32 -11.88 -1.65
C ASP A 114 5.76 -10.87 -0.57
N GLU A 115 5.32 -9.61 -0.66
CA GLU A 115 5.67 -8.54 0.30
C GLU A 115 4.61 -8.43 1.41
N THR A 116 5.07 -8.28 2.65
CA THR A 116 4.20 -8.04 3.81
C THR A 116 3.97 -6.54 4.03
N ALA A 117 3.04 -6.19 4.94
CA ALA A 117 2.86 -4.80 5.35
C ALA A 117 4.17 -4.17 5.82
N LEU A 118 5.01 -4.92 6.55
CA LEU A 118 6.30 -4.48 7.06
C LEU A 118 7.30 -4.16 5.93
N ASP A 119 7.33 -4.98 4.87
CA ASP A 119 8.23 -4.80 3.72
C ASP A 119 7.94 -3.54 2.91
N LYS A 120 6.66 -3.11 2.89
CA LYS A 120 6.20 -1.87 2.24
C LYS A 120 6.51 -0.61 3.06
N CYS A 121 6.68 -0.74 4.38
CA CYS A 121 7.00 0.41 5.22
C CYS A 121 8.45 0.85 5.04
N VAL A 122 8.73 2.11 5.33
CA VAL A 122 10.11 2.61 5.39
C VAL A 122 10.83 1.96 6.57
N TYR A 123 12.01 1.39 6.31
CA TYR A 123 12.84 0.76 7.33
C TYR A 123 13.11 1.70 8.51
N ASN A 124 12.98 1.18 9.73
CA ASN A 124 13.16 1.92 10.98
C ASN A 124 12.27 3.16 11.17
N SER A 125 11.17 3.26 10.42
CA SER A 125 10.14 4.28 10.68
C SER A 125 9.34 3.96 11.95
N LYS A 126 8.64 4.96 12.49
CA LYS A 126 7.70 4.75 13.61
C LYS A 126 6.62 3.70 13.27
N ALA A 127 6.15 3.69 12.02
CA ALA A 127 5.16 2.71 11.55
C ALA A 127 5.73 1.29 11.54
N TYR A 128 6.98 1.15 11.08
CA TYR A 128 7.71 -0.11 11.08
C TYR A 128 7.90 -0.67 12.51
N GLN A 129 8.33 0.17 13.45
CA GLN A 129 8.47 -0.21 14.86
C GLN A 129 7.12 -0.59 15.50
N LEU A 130 6.05 0.12 15.13
CA LEU A 130 4.70 -0.19 15.58
C LEU A 130 4.27 -1.58 15.09
N LEU A 131 4.44 -1.89 13.81
CA LEU A 131 4.08 -3.19 13.24
C LEU A 131 4.84 -4.34 13.90
N LEU A 132 6.13 -4.18 14.15
CA LEU A 132 6.93 -5.16 14.90
C LEU A 132 6.36 -5.40 16.31
N LYS A 133 5.92 -4.34 17.01
CA LYS A 133 5.29 -4.46 18.34
C LYS A 133 3.99 -5.26 18.31
N TYR A 134 3.24 -5.21 17.21
CA TYR A 134 2.01 -5.98 17.01
C TYR A 134 2.25 -7.39 16.43
N GLY A 135 3.50 -7.82 16.26
CA GLY A 135 3.83 -9.19 15.84
C GLY A 135 4.07 -9.38 14.34
N ALA A 136 4.41 -8.31 13.61
CA ALA A 136 4.87 -8.44 12.23
C ALA A 136 6.17 -9.27 12.16
N ILE A 137 6.23 -10.23 11.23
CA ILE A 137 7.39 -11.06 10.99
C ILE A 137 8.33 -10.32 10.04
N GLU A 138 9.54 -10.05 10.50
CA GLU A 138 10.60 -9.47 9.66
C GLU A 138 11.30 -10.57 8.86
N ASN A 139 11.13 -10.53 7.53
CA ASN A 139 11.86 -11.43 6.65
C ASN A 139 13.24 -10.84 6.29
N LYS A 140 14.29 -11.31 6.96
CA LYS A 140 15.69 -10.86 6.76
C LYS A 140 16.22 -11.04 5.32
N ASN A 141 15.56 -11.86 4.50
CA ASN A 141 15.98 -12.09 3.11
C ASN A 141 15.66 -10.89 2.20
N THR A 142 14.57 -10.16 2.44
CA THR A 142 14.20 -8.94 1.68
C THR A 142 15.24 -7.83 1.88
N MET A 143 15.85 -7.77 3.08
CA MET A 143 16.91 -6.82 3.43
C MET A 143 18.18 -7.01 2.60
N ARG A 144 18.61 -8.27 2.39
CA ARG A 144 19.78 -8.58 1.56
C ARG A 144 19.61 -8.08 0.14
N MET A 145 18.44 -8.31 -0.46
CA MET A 145 18.19 -7.88 -1.85
C MET A 145 18.14 -6.35 -2.00
N LYS A 146 17.53 -5.62 -1.06
CA LYS A 146 17.49 -4.14 -1.09
C LYS A 146 18.87 -3.53 -0.83
N ASP A 147 19.65 -4.08 0.11
CA ASP A 147 21.05 -3.68 0.33
C ASP A 147 21.95 -3.99 -0.87
N ASP A 148 21.75 -5.12 -1.53
CA ASP A 148 22.56 -5.54 -2.68
C ASP A 148 22.20 -4.74 -3.95
N MET A 149 20.92 -4.39 -4.16
CA MET A 149 20.50 -3.43 -5.21
C MET A 149 21.03 -2.02 -4.94
N ALA A 150 21.01 -1.54 -3.69
CA ALA A 150 21.57 -0.26 -3.31
C ALA A 150 23.09 -0.20 -3.52
N LYS A 151 23.80 -1.32 -3.28
CA LYS A 151 25.23 -1.45 -3.59
C LYS A 151 25.48 -1.47 -5.10
N GLN A 152 24.71 -2.23 -5.88
CA GLN A 152 24.86 -2.28 -7.35
C GLN A 152 24.65 -0.92 -8.02
N SER A 153 23.67 -0.12 -7.58
CA SER A 153 23.44 1.24 -8.11
C SER A 153 24.62 2.19 -7.84
N LYS A 154 25.33 2.00 -6.72
CA LYS A 154 26.52 2.80 -6.36
C LYS A 154 27.76 2.46 -7.18
N TYR A 155 27.88 1.21 -7.63
CA TYR A 155 28.94 0.76 -8.55
C TYR A 155 28.60 0.97 -10.04
N GLY A 156 27.31 1.06 -10.40
CA GLY A 156 26.84 1.32 -11.76
C GLY A 156 27.20 2.72 -12.29
N GLU A 157 27.17 3.75 -11.45
CA GLU A 157 27.59 5.12 -11.85
C GLU A 157 29.11 5.30 -11.89
N SER A 158 29.87 4.45 -11.18
CA SER A 158 31.34 4.56 -11.10
C SER A 158 32.08 3.82 -12.23
N LEU A 159 31.41 2.92 -12.96
CA LEU A 159 32.01 2.14 -14.05
C LEU A 159 31.89 2.78 -15.44
N TRP A 160 30.96 3.72 -15.65
CA TRP A 160 30.84 4.45 -16.93
C TRP A 160 31.76 5.69 -17.02
N LEU A 161 32.27 6.20 -15.90
CA LEU A 161 33.16 7.37 -15.86
C LEU A 161 34.66 7.05 -15.92
N ASN A 162 35.06 5.77 -15.99
CA ASN A 162 36.48 5.36 -16.01
C ASN A 162 36.91 4.55 -17.26
N VAL A 163 36.11 4.53 -18.34
CA VAL A 163 36.49 3.86 -19.60
C VAL A 163 36.97 4.83 -20.70
N CYS A 164 36.89 6.15 -20.51
CA CYS A 164 37.41 7.12 -21.50
C CYS A 164 38.35 8.15 -20.86
N GLY A 165 39.52 7.70 -20.42
CA GLY A 165 40.60 8.56 -19.95
C GLY A 165 41.98 8.00 -20.29
N CYS A 166 42.42 8.19 -21.53
CA CYS A 166 43.82 8.37 -22.01
C CYS A 166 43.84 8.16 -23.54
N GLY A 167 44.47 8.97 -24.39
CA GLY A 167 45.29 10.15 -24.17
C GLY A 167 45.80 10.64 -25.52
N THR A 168 45.77 11.96 -25.74
CA THR A 168 46.54 12.61 -26.79
C THR A 168 48.02 12.60 -26.38
N ARG A 169 48.83 11.78 -27.05
CA ARG A 169 50.28 12.00 -27.16
C ARG A 169 50.69 11.87 -28.62
N TYR A 170 51.14 13.01 -29.14
CA TYR A 170 51.80 13.21 -30.42
C TYR A 170 52.97 12.25 -30.63
N TYR A 171 53.08 11.70 -31.84
CA TYR A 171 54.35 11.35 -32.47
C TYR A 171 54.29 11.61 -33.99
N LYS A 172 55.31 12.35 -34.43
CA LYS A 172 55.67 12.87 -35.77
C LYS A 172 54.95 14.12 -36.25
#